data_AF-A0A2P1QTP0-F1
#
_entry.id   AF-A0A2P1QTP0-F1
#
_cell.length_a   1.000
_cell.length_b   1.000
_cell.length_c   1.000
_cell.angle_alpha   90.00
_cell.angle_beta   90.00
_cell.angle_gamma   90.00
#
_symmetry.space_group_name_H-M   'P 1'
#
loop_
_entity.id
_entity.type
_entity.pdbx_description
1 polymer ?
#
loop_
_entity_poly.entity_id
_entity_poly.type
_entity_poly.pdbx_seq_one_letter_code
_entity_poly.pdbx_strand_id
1 'polypeptide(L)' 'METKKNGTNKWYVLGEAVRDKRTGQKMYVDAPWSSEIKCVYYNTITDELVKLEVPCEDLEKVEETDLKDR' A
#
# COMPACT_ATOMS: atom_id res chain seq x y z
N MET A 1 -5.01 -18.44 20.40
CA MET A 1 -4.92 -17.12 19.73
C MET A 1 -4.80 -17.39 18.25
N GLU A 2 -5.95 -17.56 17.61
CA GLU A 2 -6.05 -17.96 16.21
C GLU A 2 -5.98 -16.70 15.35
N THR A 3 -4.81 -16.41 14.79
CA THR A 3 -4.64 -15.38 13.77
C THR A 3 -5.41 -15.81 12.53
N LYS A 4 -6.63 -15.29 12.37
CA LYS A 4 -7.41 -15.37 11.13
C LYS A 4 -6.57 -14.83 9.98
N LYS A 5 -5.86 -15.74 9.30
CA LYS A 5 -5.30 -15.52 7.98
C LYS A 5 -6.48 -15.46 7.01
N ASN A 6 -7.11 -14.30 6.90
CA ASN A 6 -7.91 -13.98 5.72
C ASN A 6 -6.91 -13.83 4.56
N GLY A 7 -6.53 -14.97 3.98
CA GLY A 7 -5.80 -15.04 2.72
C GLY A 7 -6.73 -14.58 1.59
N THR A 8 -7.06 -13.30 1.56
CA THR A 8 -7.40 -12.66 0.30
C THR A 8 -6.14 -12.75 -0.55
N ASN A 9 -6.22 -13.36 -1.74
CA ASN A 9 -5.18 -13.23 -2.74
C ASN A 9 -5.02 -11.73 -3.04
N LYS A 10 -4.12 -11.06 -2.32
CA LYS A 10 -3.96 -9.60 -2.36
C LYS A 10 -3.23 -9.25 -3.64
N TRP A 11 -3.97 -9.19 -4.73
CA TRP A 11 -3.52 -8.51 -5.91
C TRP A 11 -3.70 -7.01 -5.68
N TYR A 12 -2.59 -6.28 -5.83
CA TYR A 12 -2.58 -4.83 -5.85
C TYR A 12 -2.77 -4.36 -7.29
N VAL A 13 -3.24 -3.12 -7.45
CA VAL A 13 -3.42 -2.50 -8.77
C VAL A 13 -2.53 -1.27 -8.84
N LEU A 14 -1.99 -0.96 -10.03
CA LEU A 14 -1.25 0.27 -10.27
C LEU A 14 -2.08 1.49 -9.82
N GLY A 15 -1.50 2.37 -9.01
CA GLY A 15 -2.14 3.54 -8.44
C GLY A 15 -3.00 3.27 -7.20
N GLU A 16 -3.15 2.01 -6.77
CA GLU A 16 -3.92 1.67 -5.56
C GLU A 16 -3.24 2.26 -4.32
N ALA A 17 -4.02 2.93 -3.47
CA ALA A 17 -3.55 3.48 -2.22
C ALA A 17 -3.31 2.34 -1.21
N VAL A 18 -2.07 2.25 -0.73
CA VAL A 18 -1.64 1.22 0.21
C VAL A 18 -0.95 1.85 1.41
N ARG A 19 -0.93 1.13 2.51
CA ARG A 19 -0.23 1.52 3.73
C ARG A 19 0.77 0.44 4.09
N ASP A 20 2.00 0.85 4.33
CA ASP A 20 3.00 -0.02 4.94
C ASP A 20 2.66 -0.23 6.42
N LYS A 21 2.42 -1.47 6.85
CA LYS A 21 2.04 -1.77 8.24
C LYS A 21 3.16 -1.52 9.24
N ARG A 22 4.42 -1.59 8.80
CA ARG A 22 5.59 -1.45 9.66
C ARG A 22 5.84 0.00 10.06
N THR A 23 5.71 0.92 9.11
CA THR A 23 5.93 2.37 9.29
C THR A 23 4.63 3.14 9.44
N GLY A 24 3.51 2.58 9.02
CA GLY A 24 2.22 3.26 8.93
C GLY A 24 2.14 4.28 7.79
N GLN A 25 3.14 4.36 6.91
CA GLN A 25 3.23 5.33 5.82
C GLN A 25 2.24 4.99 4.69
N LYS A 26 1.45 5.98 4.25
CA LYS A 26 0.59 5.87 3.05
C LYS A 26 1.46 6.01 1.80
N MET A 27 1.26 5.12 0.84
CA MET A 27 1.97 5.03 -0.43
C MET A 27 0.97 4.64 -1.54
N TYR A 28 1.44 4.63 -2.78
CA TYR A 28 0.67 4.22 -3.95
C TYR A 28 1.44 3.18 -4.73
N VAL A 29 0.75 2.19 -5.27
CA VAL A 29 1.39 1.11 -6.02
C VAL A 29 1.90 1.62 -7.38
N ASP A 30 3.19 1.45 -7.65
CA ASP A 30 3.88 1.77 -8.92
C ASP A 30 4.04 0.54 -9.82
N ALA A 31 4.16 -0.67 -9.24
CA ALA A 31 4.18 -1.92 -10.02
C ALA A 31 3.67 -3.12 -9.19
N PRO A 32 2.51 -3.72 -9.55
CA PRO A 32 1.92 -4.84 -8.81
C PRO A 32 2.33 -6.26 -9.28
N TRP A 33 3.17 -6.39 -10.32
CA TRP A 33 3.49 -7.69 -10.96
C TRP A 33 4.71 -8.41 -10.37
N SER A 34 5.18 -8.01 -9.19
CA SER A 34 6.35 -8.56 -8.51
C SER A 34 5.99 -9.14 -7.14
N SER A 35 6.79 -10.08 -6.61
CA SER A 35 6.62 -10.58 -5.23
C SER A 35 6.75 -9.44 -4.20
N GLU A 36 7.64 -8.49 -4.48
CA GLU A 36 7.76 -7.23 -3.77
C GLU A 36 7.05 -6.16 -4.59
N ILE A 37 6.02 -5.57 -4.01
CA ILE A 37 5.19 -4.57 -4.68
C ILE A 37 5.97 -3.26 -4.67
N LYS A 38 6.20 -2.69 -5.85
CA LYS A 38 6.79 -1.35 -5.93
C LYS A 38 5.73 -0.35 -5.53
N CYS A 39 6.04 0.44 -4.52
CA CYS A 39 5.22 1.51 -3.99
C CYS A 39 5.98 2.83 -4.12
N VAL A 40 5.26 3.92 -4.27
CA VAL A 40 5.80 5.27 -4.30
C VAL A 40 5.09 6.13 -3.28
N TYR A 41 5.83 6.96 -2.57
CA TYR A 41 5.27 8.00 -1.72
C TYR A 41 6.00 9.31 -1.97
N TYR A 42 5.30 10.40 -1.72
CA TYR A 42 5.88 11.73 -1.80
C TYR A 42 6.50 12.09 -0.45
N ASN A 43 7.79 12.39 -0.46
CA ASN A 43 8.52 12.84 0.70
C ASN A 43 8.52 14.38 0.73
N THR A 44 7.80 14.96 1.67
CA THR A 44 7.70 16.43 1.84
C THR A 44 8.99 17.07 2.35
N ILE A 45 9.89 16.29 2.94
CA ILE A 45 11.16 16.80 3.47
C ILE A 45 12.15 17.03 2.32
N THR A 46 12.20 16.09 1.39
CA THR A 46 13.13 16.15 0.25
C THR A 46 12.47 16.58 -1.06
N ASP A 47 11.16 16.85 -1.02
CA ASP A 47 10.34 17.29 -2.16
C ASP A 47 10.41 16.32 -3.36
N GLU A 48 10.47 15.01 -3.10
CA GLU A 48 10.66 14.00 -4.14
C GLU A 48 9.72 12.79 -4.00
N LEU A 49 9.50 12.10 -5.11
CA LEU A 49 8.79 10.82 -5.13
C LEU A 49 9.77 9.68 -4.85
N VAL A 50 9.69 9.11 -3.66
CA VAL A 50 10.53 8.00 -3.23
C VAL A 50 9.84 6.69 -3.58
N LYS A 51 10.55 5.84 -4.34
CA LYS A 51 10.09 4.50 -4.71
C LYS A 51 10.69 3.46 -3.75
N LEU A 52 9.86 2.55 -3.27
CA LEU A 52 10.21 1.49 -2.34
C LEU A 52 9.62 0.17 -2.79
N GLU A 53 10.33 -0.91 -2.54
CA GLU A 53 9.85 -2.28 -2.72
C GLU A 53 9.36 -2.77 -1.36
N VAL A 54 8.06 -3.09 -1.28
CA VAL A 54 7.41 -3.52 -0.02
C VAL A 54 6.77 -4.89 -0.24
N PRO A 55 7.00 -5.87 0.66
CA PRO A 55 6.34 -7.16 0.58
C PRO A 55 4.82 -7.02 0.61
N CYS A 56 4.12 -7.80 -0.23
CA CYS A 56 2.66 -7.77 -0.32
C CYS A 56 1.95 -8.05 1.02
N GLU A 57 2.61 -8.79 1.92
CA GLU A 57 2.14 -9.17 3.26
C GLU A 57 2.11 -7.98 4.24
N ASP A 58 3.12 -7.11 4.12
CA ASP A 58 3.29 -5.90 4.92
C ASP A 58 2.42 -4.73 4.42
N LEU A 59 1.83 -4.86 3.23
CA LEU A 59 0.92 -3.89 2.68
C LEU A 59 -0.53 -4.13 3.14
N GLU A 60 -1.22 -3.02 3.39
CA GLU A 60 -2.64 -2.96 3.67
C GLU A 60 -3.30 -2.01 2.68
N LYS A 61 -4.45 -2.41 2.11
CA LYS A 61 -5.20 -1.54 1.22
C LYS A 61 -5.83 -0.42 2.03
N VAL A 62 -5.59 0.82 1.62
CA VAL A 62 -6.28 1.97 2.17
C VAL A 62 -7.50 2.16 1.30
N GLU A 63 -8.64 1.63 1.75
CA GLU A 63 -9.91 1.99 1.16
C GLU A 63 -10.14 3.46 1.50
N GLU A 64 -9.99 4.33 0.49
CA GLU A 64 -10.49 5.68 0.59
C GLU A 64 -12.00 5.55 0.60
N THR A 65 -12.58 5.40 1.79
CA THR A 65 -14.02 5.48 1.97
C THR A 65 -14.39 6.91 1.56
N ASP A 66 -14.71 7.03 0.28
CA ASP A 66 -15.32 8.21 -0.31
C ASP A 66 -16.38 8.68 0.67
N LEU A 67 -16.24 9.95 1.05
CA LEU A 67 -17.13 10.68 1.93
C LEU A 67 -18.49 10.77 1.24
N LYS A 68 -19.23 9.66 1.24
CA LYS A 68 -20.57 9.57 0.70
C LYS A 68 -21.54 10.02 1.79
N ASP A 69 -21.44 11.28 2.17
CA ASP A 69 -22.50 11.97 2.91
C ASP A 69 -22.58 13.41 2.39
N ARG A 70 -23.31 13.56 1.29
CA ARG A 70 -23.86 14.83 0.81
C ARG A 70 -25.37 14.68 0.71
#